data_AF-A0A4Z2HXM0-F1
#
_entry.id   AF-A0A4Z2HXM0-F1
#
_cell.length_a   1.000
_cell.length_b   1.000
_cell.length_c   1.000
_cell.angle_alpha   90.00
_cell.angle_beta   90.00
_cell.angle_gamma   90.00
#
_symmetry.space_group_name_H-M   'P 1'
#
loop_
_entity.id
_entity.type
_entity.pdbx_description
1 polymer ?
#
loop_
_entity_poly.entity_id
_entity_poly.type
_entity_poly.pdbx_seq_one_letter_code
_entity_poly.pdbx_strand_id
1 'polypeptide(L)'
;MPPKKQQLRSTAANVSSSLDLESEDISLETTVPTTEEISSSDEQRDGSQKVTRQLIERKELLHNVQLLKIELSQKNLIIDNMKADSMSKVEELEERLNDALHQKQVLALRLDSQLKLTQEENRKQQVLRKQEMEAILLRQQQLEETNRQLCEKGGDLRRSLRDLNISQNRYQELRDLPEDKISIQEYIAMRFYEVATPLRAQLAELSVKRDSLTDDLNTHRTQLRALMEVRHTYTSLHSTSLLHSFIFLWEFSCFEVTHTMHYCILYLCIPFTNCCLFPFNLCQNHILCSL
;
A
#
# COMPACT_ATOMS: atom_id res chain seq x y z
N MET A 1 42.46 21.19 8.99
CA MET A 1 43.94 21.28 9.00
C MET A 1 44.41 21.61 7.58
N PRO A 2 45.16 22.70 7.34
CA PRO A 2 45.72 23.02 6.01
C PRO A 2 47.26 22.83 5.99
N PRO A 3 47.91 22.63 4.83
CA PRO A 3 49.34 22.88 4.70
C PRO A 3 49.63 24.25 4.05
N LYS A 4 50.70 24.85 4.58
CA LYS A 4 51.27 26.17 4.28
C LYS A 4 52.06 26.19 2.96
N LYS A 5 52.11 27.39 2.37
CA LYS A 5 53.03 27.86 1.33
C LYS A 5 54.50 27.80 1.77
N GLN A 6 55.39 27.51 0.82
CA GLN A 6 56.76 28.03 0.81
C GLN A 6 57.11 28.56 -0.60
N GLN A 7 57.59 29.80 -0.62
CA GLN A 7 58.16 30.55 -1.75
C GLN A 7 59.67 30.74 -1.50
N LEU A 8 60.37 31.15 -2.58
CA LEU A 8 61.75 31.71 -2.68
C LEU A 8 62.80 30.66 -3.12
N ARG A 9 63.70 30.91 -4.09
CA ARG A 9 64.03 32.10 -4.90
C ARG A 9 64.93 31.69 -6.11
N SER A 10 64.93 32.58 -7.09
CA SER A 10 65.73 32.79 -8.32
C SER A 10 67.24 32.48 -8.33
N THR A 11 67.78 32.13 -9.51
CA THR A 11 69.07 32.57 -10.14
C THR A 11 69.04 32.10 -11.61
N ALA A 12 68.79 32.94 -12.61
CA ALA A 12 69.69 33.80 -13.40
C ALA A 12 70.68 33.06 -14.35
N ALA A 13 70.83 33.66 -15.54
CA ALA A 13 71.87 33.48 -16.57
C ALA A 13 71.60 32.50 -17.74
N ASN A 14 71.10 33.07 -18.84
CA ASN A 14 71.68 33.05 -20.19
C ASN A 14 72.88 32.11 -20.40
N VAL A 15 72.79 31.20 -21.38
CA VAL A 15 73.91 30.92 -22.29
C VAL A 15 73.37 30.79 -23.70
N SER A 16 73.99 31.57 -24.56
CA SER A 16 73.73 31.82 -25.96
C SER A 16 73.82 30.58 -26.85
N SER A 17 73.07 30.66 -27.95
CA SER A 17 73.38 29.98 -29.21
C SER A 17 74.77 30.37 -29.72
N SER A 18 75.62 29.39 -29.99
CA SER A 18 76.62 29.42 -31.06
C SER A 18 76.97 27.99 -31.38
N LEU A 19 76.42 27.48 -32.47
CA LEU A 19 76.83 26.23 -33.09
C LEU A 19 78.00 26.59 -34.01
N ASP A 20 79.22 26.40 -33.51
CA ASP A 20 80.43 26.40 -34.33
C ASP A 20 80.44 25.12 -35.16
N LEU A 21 80.01 25.27 -36.41
CA LEU A 21 80.24 24.30 -37.48
C LEU A 21 81.68 24.46 -37.94
N GLU A 22 82.61 23.79 -37.26
CA GLU A 22 83.95 23.53 -37.80
C GLU A 22 83.81 22.48 -38.92
N SER A 23 83.67 22.99 -40.14
CA SER A 23 83.85 22.24 -41.37
C SER A 23 85.35 21.95 -41.56
N GLU A 24 85.79 20.75 -41.21
CA GLU A 24 87.03 20.19 -41.75
C GLU A 24 86.71 19.57 -43.13
N ASP A 25 86.82 20.38 -44.17
CA ASP A 25 87.04 19.93 -45.54
C ASP A 25 88.38 19.17 -45.59
N ILE A 26 88.32 17.82 -45.56
CA ILE A 26 89.46 17.02 -46.01
C ILE A 26 89.47 17.06 -47.54
N SER A 27 90.16 18.08 -48.04
CA SER A 27 90.62 18.19 -49.41
C SER A 27 91.38 16.92 -49.80
N LEU A 28 90.77 16.11 -50.67
CA LEU A 28 91.39 14.97 -51.35
C LEU A 28 92.33 15.51 -52.43
N GLU A 29 93.49 16.01 -52.01
CA GLU A 29 94.55 16.42 -52.92
C GLU A 29 95.28 15.16 -53.43
N THR A 30 94.82 14.66 -54.58
CA THR A 30 95.56 13.67 -55.38
C THR A 30 96.80 14.35 -55.96
N THR A 31 97.90 14.28 -55.23
CA THR A 31 99.23 14.58 -55.78
C THR A 31 99.82 13.30 -56.36
N VAL A 32 99.88 13.26 -57.68
CA VAL A 32 100.66 12.30 -58.45
C VAL A 32 102.15 12.62 -58.21
N PRO A 33 102.98 11.67 -57.71
CA PRO A 33 104.42 11.88 -57.71
C PRO A 33 104.95 11.60 -59.11
N THR A 34 105.16 12.65 -59.90
CA THR A 34 106.06 12.62 -61.06
C THR A 34 107.50 12.69 -60.58
N THR A 35 108.28 11.63 -60.88
CA THR A 35 109.75 11.57 -61.05
C THR A 35 110.59 11.96 -59.81
N GLU A 36 111.54 11.15 -59.35
CA GLU A 36 112.85 10.96 -59.98
C GLU A 36 113.37 9.52 -59.74
N GLU A 37 113.76 8.87 -60.84
CA GLU A 37 114.62 7.69 -60.80
C GLU A 37 116.05 8.11 -60.48
N ILE A 38 116.61 7.60 -59.39
CA ILE A 38 118.06 7.43 -59.26
C ILE A 38 118.30 6.06 -58.63
N SER A 39 118.59 5.09 -59.49
CA SER A 39 119.12 3.78 -59.12
C SER A 39 120.41 3.53 -59.89
N SER A 40 121.53 3.50 -59.16
CA SER A 40 122.53 2.41 -59.13
C SER A 40 123.98 2.92 -58.99
N SER A 41 124.67 2.48 -57.92
CA SER A 41 126.07 2.03 -57.98
C SER A 41 126.36 1.08 -56.80
N ASP A 42 127.14 0.05 -57.10
CA ASP A 42 127.22 -1.31 -56.49
C ASP A 42 128.11 -1.41 -55.22
N GLU A 43 128.06 -2.57 -54.54
CA GLU A 43 128.88 -3.06 -53.40
C GLU A 43 128.29 -2.98 -51.95
N GLN A 44 127.12 -3.59 -51.66
CA GLN A 44 126.75 -3.99 -50.28
C GLN A 44 125.63 -5.07 -50.20
N ARG A 45 125.97 -6.35 -50.37
CA ARG A 45 124.98 -7.44 -50.58
C ARG A 45 124.27 -8.06 -49.36
N ASP A 46 124.67 -7.83 -48.10
CA ASP A 46 123.93 -8.35 -46.90
C ASP A 46 123.06 -7.29 -46.18
N GLY A 47 123.38 -6.00 -46.32
CA GLY A 47 122.57 -4.90 -45.79
C GLY A 47 121.34 -4.61 -46.64
N SER A 48 121.46 -4.71 -47.97
CA SER A 48 120.39 -4.42 -48.93
C SER A 48 119.16 -5.34 -48.79
N GLN A 49 119.35 -6.63 -48.54
CA GLN A 49 118.23 -7.56 -48.31
C GLN A 49 117.48 -7.30 -47.00
N LYS A 50 118.19 -6.95 -45.92
CA LYS A 50 117.58 -6.58 -44.63
C LYS A 50 116.81 -5.27 -44.74
N VAL A 51 117.39 -4.27 -45.43
CA VAL A 51 116.75 -2.97 -45.68
C VAL A 51 115.49 -3.14 -46.56
N THR A 52 115.54 -3.99 -47.60
CA THR A 52 114.38 -4.26 -48.47
C THR A 52 113.25 -4.98 -47.71
N ARG A 53 113.57 -5.93 -46.82
CA ARG A 53 112.57 -6.62 -45.99
C ARG A 53 111.93 -5.68 -44.96
N GLN A 54 112.72 -4.84 -44.30
CA GLN A 54 112.21 -3.82 -43.37
C GLN A 54 111.34 -2.78 -44.07
N LEU A 55 111.67 -2.41 -45.32
CA LEU A 55 110.85 -1.52 -46.13
C LEU A 55 109.50 -2.15 -46.50
N ILE A 56 109.47 -3.44 -46.82
CA ILE A 56 108.22 -4.16 -47.13
C ILE A 56 107.35 -4.27 -45.88
N GLU A 57 107.92 -4.68 -44.75
CA GLU A 57 107.19 -4.77 -43.47
C GLU A 57 106.64 -3.41 -43.02
N ARG A 58 107.41 -2.33 -43.20
CA ARG A 58 106.94 -0.96 -42.96
C ARG A 58 105.77 -0.59 -43.86
N LYS A 59 105.80 -0.96 -45.15
CA LYS A 59 104.70 -0.71 -46.09
C LYS A 59 103.44 -1.50 -45.72
N GLU A 60 103.58 -2.76 -45.32
CA GLU A 60 102.48 -3.60 -44.85
C GLU A 60 101.83 -3.05 -43.58
N LEU A 61 102.65 -2.65 -42.59
CA LEU A 61 102.15 -2.00 -41.37
C LEU A 61 101.44 -0.69 -41.66
N LEU A 62 101.96 0.14 -42.57
CA LEU A 62 101.31 1.38 -42.99
C LEU A 62 99.96 1.11 -43.67
N HIS A 63 99.88 0.11 -44.54
CA HIS A 63 98.64 -0.31 -45.17
C HIS A 63 97.62 -0.82 -44.14
N ASN A 64 98.04 -1.64 -43.18
CA ASN A 64 97.18 -2.13 -42.10
C ASN A 64 96.64 -0.98 -41.23
N VAL A 65 97.46 0.04 -40.95
CA VAL A 65 97.01 1.25 -40.25
C VAL A 65 95.96 2.00 -41.07
N GLN A 66 96.13 2.12 -42.39
CA GLN A 66 95.11 2.74 -43.25
C GLN A 66 93.80 1.95 -43.24
N LEU A 67 93.87 0.62 -43.33
CA LEU A 67 92.68 -0.25 -43.26
C LEU A 67 91.95 -0.08 -41.92
N LEU A 68 92.69 -0.09 -40.80
CA LEU A 68 92.13 0.13 -39.47
C LEU A 68 91.50 1.53 -39.33
N LYS A 69 92.07 2.57 -39.94
CA LYS A 69 91.48 3.92 -39.96
C LYS A 69 90.15 3.92 -40.72
N ILE A 70 90.07 3.24 -41.86
CA ILE A 70 88.83 3.11 -42.64
C ILE A 70 87.79 2.35 -41.81
N GLU A 71 88.14 1.19 -41.24
CA GLU A 71 87.21 0.41 -40.42
C GLU A 71 86.71 1.20 -39.21
N LEU A 72 87.59 1.95 -38.55
CA LEU A 72 87.22 2.84 -37.45
C LEU A 72 86.25 3.92 -37.91
N SER A 73 86.51 4.59 -39.04
CA SER A 73 85.59 5.61 -39.57
C SER A 73 84.22 5.03 -39.96
N GLN A 74 84.19 3.81 -40.52
CA GLN A 74 82.95 3.12 -40.86
C GLN A 74 82.14 2.78 -39.59
N LYS A 75 82.81 2.25 -38.56
CA LYS A 75 82.16 1.98 -37.27
C LYS A 75 81.66 3.26 -36.60
N ASN A 76 82.40 4.36 -36.68
CA ASN A 76 81.95 5.66 -36.16
C ASN A 76 80.69 6.12 -36.89
N LEU A 77 80.64 6.03 -38.22
CA LEU A 77 79.45 6.39 -39.00
C LEU A 77 78.23 5.53 -38.61
N ILE A 78 78.43 4.23 -38.39
CA ILE A 78 77.36 3.34 -37.91
C ILE A 78 76.86 3.78 -36.53
N ILE A 79 77.77 4.10 -35.60
CA ILE A 79 77.42 4.60 -34.26
C ILE A 79 76.62 5.90 -34.36
N ASP A 80 77.05 6.84 -35.20
CA ASP A 80 76.38 8.14 -35.36
C ASP A 80 74.99 7.97 -35.97
N ASN A 81 74.83 7.08 -36.96
CA ASN A 81 73.52 6.77 -37.53
C ASN A 81 72.60 6.12 -36.48
N MET A 82 73.08 5.12 -35.74
CA MET A 82 72.29 4.50 -34.66
C MET A 82 71.92 5.51 -33.56
N LYS A 83 72.80 6.46 -33.25
CA LYS A 83 72.53 7.53 -32.29
C LYS A 83 71.46 8.47 -32.83
N ALA A 84 71.51 8.86 -34.10
CA ALA A 84 70.49 9.69 -34.73
C ALA A 84 69.12 9.00 -34.73
N ASP A 85 69.07 7.71 -35.11
CA ASP A 85 67.83 6.92 -35.08
C ASP A 85 67.26 6.80 -33.66
N SER A 86 68.13 6.57 -32.67
CA SER A 86 67.72 6.49 -31.26
C SER A 86 67.19 7.82 -30.74
N MET A 87 67.84 8.93 -31.09
CA MET A 87 67.38 10.28 -30.72
C MET A 87 66.03 10.60 -31.34
N SER A 88 65.86 10.33 -32.64
CA SER A 88 64.56 10.49 -33.32
C SER A 88 63.47 9.62 -32.67
N LYS A 89 63.82 8.40 -32.25
CA LYS A 89 62.86 7.52 -31.57
C LYS A 89 62.45 8.04 -30.20
N VAL A 90 63.38 8.64 -29.46
CA VAL A 90 63.09 9.29 -28.17
C VAL A 90 62.11 10.45 -28.37
N GLU A 91 62.37 11.32 -29.35
CA GLU A 91 61.49 12.46 -29.66
C GLU A 91 60.08 12.00 -30.04
N GLU A 92 59.94 10.97 -30.88
CA GLU A 92 58.62 10.41 -31.25
C GLU A 92 57.87 9.84 -30.02
N LEU A 93 58.58 9.17 -29.11
CA LEU A 93 57.99 8.62 -27.90
C LEU A 93 57.58 9.71 -26.91
N GLU A 94 58.37 10.78 -26.80
CA GLU A 94 58.04 11.94 -25.97
C GLU A 94 56.80 12.69 -26.50
N GLU A 95 56.69 12.89 -27.81
CA GLU A 95 55.50 13.49 -28.43
C GLU A 95 54.25 12.63 -28.15
N ARG A 96 54.33 11.31 -28.35
CA ARG A 96 53.22 10.39 -28.06
C ARG A 96 52.82 10.39 -26.58
N LEU A 97 53.80 10.48 -25.68
CA LEU A 97 53.53 10.57 -24.25
C LEU A 97 52.80 11.88 -23.92
N ASN A 98 53.24 13.00 -24.49
CA ASN A 98 52.61 14.30 -24.30
C ASN A 98 51.17 14.31 -24.82
N ASP A 99 50.91 13.71 -25.99
CA ASP A 99 49.56 13.55 -26.53
C ASP A 99 48.67 12.70 -25.61
N ALA A 100 49.18 11.58 -25.12
CA ALA A 100 48.45 10.71 -24.20
C ALA A 100 48.14 11.42 -22.86
N LEU A 101 49.07 12.21 -22.34
CA LEU A 101 48.86 13.03 -21.15
C LEU A 101 47.81 14.12 -21.39
N HIS A 102 47.85 14.78 -22.54
CA HIS A 102 46.85 15.79 -22.91
C HIS A 102 45.45 15.18 -23.00
N GLN A 103 45.31 14.04 -23.71
CA GLN A 103 44.05 13.32 -23.82
C GLN A 103 43.50 12.90 -22.45
N LYS A 104 44.37 12.36 -21.57
CA LYS A 104 44.01 12.02 -20.19
C LYS A 104 43.47 13.23 -19.44
N GLN A 105 44.12 14.39 -19.55
CA GLN A 105 43.69 15.61 -18.86
C GLN A 105 42.33 16.10 -19.38
N VAL A 106 42.11 16.08 -20.69
CA VAL A 106 40.82 16.43 -21.30
C VAL A 106 39.71 15.50 -20.82
N LEU A 107 39.95 14.19 -20.80
CA LEU A 107 38.98 13.21 -20.30
C LEU A 107 38.66 13.41 -18.82
N ALA A 108 39.68 13.67 -17.99
CA ALA A 108 39.50 13.95 -16.57
C ALA A 108 38.61 15.19 -16.35
N LEU A 109 38.85 16.27 -17.09
CA LEU A 109 38.04 17.49 -17.02
C LEU A 109 36.60 17.25 -17.47
N ARG A 110 36.39 16.48 -18.55
CA ARG A 110 35.05 16.09 -19.01
C ARG A 110 34.30 15.30 -17.96
N LEU A 111 34.95 14.33 -17.32
CA LEU A 111 34.35 13.51 -16.28
C LEU A 111 34.00 14.36 -15.04
N ASP A 112 34.91 15.21 -14.58
CA ASP A 112 34.66 16.12 -13.45
C ASP A 112 33.49 17.07 -13.74
N SER A 113 33.42 17.62 -14.96
CA SER A 113 32.29 18.45 -15.38
C SER A 113 30.97 17.67 -15.37
N GLN A 114 30.94 16.43 -15.89
CA GLN A 114 29.74 15.60 -15.89
C GLN A 114 29.30 15.23 -14.47
N LEU A 115 30.25 14.89 -13.60
CA LEU A 115 29.97 14.59 -12.20
C LEU A 115 29.38 15.81 -11.48
N LYS A 116 29.97 17.00 -11.65
CA LYS A 116 29.46 18.25 -11.06
C LYS A 116 28.05 18.59 -11.54
N LEU A 117 27.79 18.48 -12.85
CA LEU A 117 26.46 18.71 -13.41
C LEU A 117 25.43 17.72 -12.86
N THR A 118 25.77 16.43 -12.81
CA THR A 118 24.88 15.39 -12.28
C THR A 118 24.61 15.59 -10.79
N GLN A 119 25.63 15.95 -10.01
CA GLN A 119 25.50 16.23 -8.59
C GLN A 119 24.59 17.44 -8.32
N GLU A 120 24.77 18.52 -9.06
CA GLU A 120 23.95 19.72 -8.92
C GLU A 120 22.49 19.46 -9.36
N GLU A 121 22.29 18.72 -10.44
CA GLU A 121 20.94 18.34 -10.89
C GLU A 121 20.23 17.45 -9.87
N ASN A 122 20.91 16.43 -9.34
CA ASN A 122 20.35 15.58 -8.29
C ASN A 122 20.00 16.38 -7.04
N ARG A 123 20.83 17.36 -6.66
CA ARG A 123 20.56 18.26 -5.53
C ARG A 123 19.32 19.11 -5.79
N LYS A 124 19.18 19.69 -6.98
CA LYS A 124 17.98 20.46 -7.36
C LYS A 124 16.73 19.60 -7.33
N GLN A 125 16.77 18.42 -7.93
CA GLN A 125 15.65 17.47 -7.92
C GLN A 125 15.29 17.01 -6.51
N GLN A 126 16.27 16.82 -5.63
CA GLN A 126 16.01 16.47 -4.23
C GLN A 126 15.30 17.60 -3.49
N VAL A 127 15.71 18.85 -3.70
CA VAL A 127 15.06 20.02 -3.10
C VAL A 127 13.62 20.16 -3.60
N LEU A 128 13.40 20.05 -4.91
CA LEU A 128 12.06 20.11 -5.51
C LEU A 128 11.14 19.02 -4.95
N ARG A 129 11.59 17.76 -4.96
CA ARG A 129 10.82 16.64 -4.39
C ARG A 129 10.50 16.84 -2.92
N LYS A 130 11.42 17.42 -2.15
CA LYS A 130 11.19 17.74 -0.74
C LYS A 130 10.12 18.82 -0.58
N GLN A 131 10.16 19.87 -1.39
CA GLN A 131 9.14 20.94 -1.39
C GLN A 131 7.77 20.41 -1.79
N GLU A 132 7.68 19.58 -2.82
CA GLU A 132 6.44 18.93 -3.26
C GLU A 132 5.88 18.02 -2.15
N MET A 133 6.74 17.23 -1.51
CA MET A 133 6.36 16.38 -0.38
C MET A 133 5.81 17.21 0.79
N GLU A 134 6.49 18.30 1.16
CA GLU A 134 6.04 19.21 2.23
C GLU A 134 4.69 19.85 1.90
N ALA A 135 4.47 20.27 0.65
CA ALA A 135 3.20 20.83 0.20
C ALA A 135 2.05 19.80 0.26
N ILE A 136 2.31 18.57 -0.16
CA ILE A 136 1.33 17.46 -0.07
C ILE A 136 1.00 17.14 1.39
N LEU A 137 2.01 17.04 2.26
CA LEU A 137 1.81 16.78 3.68
C LEU A 137 0.99 17.87 4.36
N LEU A 138 1.28 19.14 4.07
CA LEU A 138 0.52 20.27 4.60
C LEU A 138 -0.94 20.19 4.14
N ARG A 139 -1.17 19.90 2.85
CA ARG A 139 -2.52 19.75 2.31
C ARG A 139 -3.26 18.58 2.95
N GLN A 140 -2.59 17.45 3.13
CA GLN A 140 -3.15 16.27 3.77
C GLN A 140 -3.56 16.58 5.21
N GLN A 141 -2.72 17.26 5.98
CA GLN A 141 -3.03 17.66 7.34
C GLN A 141 -4.26 18.59 7.41
N GLN A 142 -4.36 19.56 6.49
CA GLN A 142 -5.55 20.41 6.40
C GLN A 142 -6.81 19.60 6.11
N LEU A 143 -6.73 18.65 5.17
CA LEU A 143 -7.87 17.80 4.83
C LEU A 143 -8.28 16.91 6.01
N GLU A 144 -7.33 16.32 6.73
CA GLU A 144 -7.60 15.51 7.92
C GLU A 144 -8.27 16.31 9.03
N GLU A 145 -7.82 17.54 9.26
CA GLU A 145 -8.44 18.44 10.23
C GLU A 145 -9.86 18.84 9.82
N THR A 146 -10.08 19.21 8.55
CA THR A 146 -11.44 19.51 8.06
C THR A 146 -12.36 18.30 8.14
N ASN A 147 -11.87 17.10 7.83
CA ASN A 147 -12.65 15.87 7.92
C ASN A 147 -13.01 15.54 9.38
N ARG A 148 -12.07 15.74 10.32
CA ARG A 148 -12.33 15.60 11.75
C ARG A 148 -13.43 16.55 12.20
N GLN A 149 -13.37 17.83 11.83
CA GLN A 149 -14.38 18.82 12.15
C GLN A 149 -15.74 18.50 11.53
N LEU A 150 -15.78 17.99 10.30
CA LEU A 150 -17.03 17.55 9.66
C LEU A 150 -17.63 16.32 10.36
N CYS A 151 -16.79 15.37 10.77
CA CYS A 151 -17.23 14.20 11.54
C CYS A 151 -17.80 14.60 12.90
N GLU A 152 -17.16 15.55 13.59
CA GLU A 152 -17.64 16.11 14.85
C GLU A 152 -18.98 16.83 14.67
N LYS A 153 -19.07 17.78 13.73
CA LYS A 153 -20.31 18.49 13.40
C LYS A 153 -21.44 17.54 12.97
N GLY A 154 -21.12 16.52 12.19
CA GLY A 154 -22.09 15.48 11.83
C GLY A 154 -22.53 14.65 13.03
N GLY A 155 -21.64 14.39 13.98
CA GLY A 155 -21.95 13.76 15.26
C GLY A 155 -22.85 14.62 16.14
N ASP A 156 -22.56 15.91 16.24
CA ASP A 156 -23.36 16.90 16.95
C ASP A 156 -24.76 17.00 16.35
N LEU A 157 -24.86 17.11 15.02
CA LEU A 157 -26.13 17.14 14.33
C LEU A 157 -26.93 15.85 14.62
N ARG A 158 -26.34 14.66 14.49
CA ARG A 158 -27.01 13.40 14.82
C ARG A 158 -27.49 13.33 16.27
N ARG A 159 -26.74 13.91 17.23
CA ARG A 159 -27.16 13.99 18.64
C ARG A 159 -28.30 14.97 18.82
N SER A 160 -28.24 16.14 18.20
CA SER A 160 -29.29 17.17 18.25
C SER A 160 -30.62 16.70 17.65
N LEU A 161 -30.57 15.82 16.64
CA LEU A 161 -31.76 15.28 15.97
C LEU A 161 -32.41 14.09 16.71
N ARG A 162 -31.92 13.67 17.89
CA ARG A 162 -32.55 12.56 18.65
C ARG A 162 -33.86 12.98 19.30
N ASP A 163 -33.92 14.20 19.84
CA ASP A 163 -35.10 14.72 20.56
C ASP A 163 -35.70 15.90 19.79
N LEU A 164 -36.64 15.58 18.89
CA LEU A 164 -37.33 16.53 18.02
C LEU A 164 -38.75 16.87 18.49
N ASN A 165 -39.14 16.41 19.68
CA ASN A 165 -40.47 16.68 20.21
C ASN A 165 -40.58 18.14 20.63
N ILE A 166 -41.40 18.89 19.90
CA ILE A 166 -41.72 20.30 20.19
C ILE A 166 -43.17 20.44 20.65
N SER A 167 -43.43 21.50 21.42
CA SER A 167 -44.79 21.88 21.83
C SER A 167 -45.53 22.59 20.68
N GLN A 168 -46.86 22.64 20.76
CA GLN A 168 -47.70 23.32 19.77
C GLN A 168 -47.38 24.82 19.66
N ASN A 169 -47.10 25.48 20.78
CA ASN A 169 -46.72 26.90 20.79
C ASN A 169 -45.38 27.11 20.05
N ARG A 170 -44.41 26.22 20.30
CA ARG A 170 -43.11 26.29 19.62
C ARG A 170 -43.22 26.02 18.12
N TYR A 171 -44.11 25.12 17.72
CA TYR A 171 -44.39 24.88 16.30
C TYR A 171 -44.95 26.13 15.61
N GLN A 172 -45.92 26.83 16.24
CA GLN A 172 -46.49 28.06 15.67
C GLN A 172 -45.44 29.16 15.53
N GLU A 173 -44.61 29.37 16.56
CA GLU A 173 -43.48 30.30 16.50
C GLU A 173 -42.52 30.00 15.34
N LEU A 174 -42.16 28.73 15.16
CA LEU A 174 -41.22 28.31 14.10
C LEU A 174 -41.85 28.39 12.70
N ARG A 175 -43.16 28.14 12.57
CA ARG A 175 -43.89 28.20 11.31
C ARG A 175 -43.97 29.61 10.72
N ASP A 176 -44.02 30.62 11.59
CA ASP A 176 -44.14 32.02 11.17
C ASP A 176 -42.78 32.65 10.80
N LEU A 177 -41.67 31.93 11.04
CA LEU A 177 -40.32 32.37 10.68
C LEU A 177 -39.94 31.92 9.26
N PRO A 178 -39.11 32.70 8.53
CA PRO A 178 -38.59 32.29 7.23
C PRO A 178 -37.49 31.23 7.37
N GLU A 179 -37.41 30.30 6.41
CA GLU A 179 -36.49 29.14 6.46
C GLU A 179 -35.01 29.52 6.65
N ASP A 180 -34.56 30.65 6.08
CA ASP A 180 -33.18 31.14 6.21
C ASP A 180 -32.77 31.49 7.64
N LYS A 181 -33.75 31.71 8.53
CA LYS A 181 -33.53 32.07 9.94
C LYS A 181 -33.74 30.88 10.89
N ILE A 182 -34.21 29.74 10.38
CA ILE A 182 -34.52 28.57 11.17
C ILE A 182 -33.31 27.63 11.13
N SER A 183 -32.87 27.13 12.28
CA SER A 183 -31.79 26.14 12.29
C SER A 183 -32.26 24.82 11.67
N ILE A 184 -31.32 24.03 11.13
CA ILE A 184 -31.63 22.71 10.54
C ILE A 184 -32.41 21.82 11.52
N GLN A 185 -32.04 21.84 12.81
CA GLN A 185 -32.72 21.08 13.85
C GLN A 185 -34.17 21.53 14.02
N GLU A 186 -34.41 22.84 14.15
CA GLU A 186 -35.75 23.41 14.32
C GLU A 186 -36.64 23.17 13.11
N TYR A 187 -36.06 23.30 11.91
CA TYR A 187 -36.76 23.01 10.67
C TYR A 187 -37.23 21.54 10.63
N ILE A 188 -36.34 20.60 10.96
CA ILE A 188 -36.68 19.19 11.02
C ILE A 188 -37.70 18.91 12.14
N ALA A 189 -37.57 19.54 13.30
CA ALA A 189 -38.51 19.39 14.40
C ALA A 189 -39.93 19.87 14.04
N MET A 190 -40.03 21.00 13.32
CA MET A 190 -41.28 21.52 12.78
C MET A 190 -41.93 20.52 11.81
N ARG A 191 -41.17 20.01 10.83
CA ARG A 191 -41.66 18.98 9.89
C ARG A 191 -42.06 17.68 10.59
N PHE A 192 -41.28 17.25 11.59
CA PHE A 192 -41.60 16.07 12.38
C PHE A 192 -42.90 16.26 13.16
N TYR A 193 -43.15 17.44 13.72
CA TYR A 193 -44.39 17.77 14.41
C TYR A 193 -45.61 17.70 13.48
N GLU A 194 -45.51 18.25 12.27
CA GLU A 194 -46.58 18.23 11.25
C GLU A 194 -47.03 16.79 10.92
N VAL A 195 -46.09 15.85 10.86
CA VAL A 195 -46.37 14.45 10.52
C VAL A 195 -46.76 13.62 11.75
N ALA A 196 -46.06 13.80 12.88
CA ALA A 196 -46.26 12.98 14.07
C ALA A 196 -47.57 13.28 14.79
N THR A 197 -48.03 14.54 14.80
CA THR A 197 -49.25 14.96 15.51
C THR A 197 -50.53 14.28 14.99
N PRO A 198 -50.83 14.27 13.68
CA PRO A 198 -52.03 13.58 13.18
C PRO A 198 -51.98 12.06 13.41
N LEU A 199 -50.81 11.44 13.29
CA LEU A 199 -50.64 10.01 13.58
C LEU A 199 -50.89 9.70 15.06
N ARG A 200 -50.40 10.54 15.97
CA ARG A 200 -50.70 10.40 17.42
C ARG A 200 -52.19 10.56 17.71
N ALA A 201 -52.87 11.48 17.03
CA ALA A 201 -54.32 11.66 17.16
C ALA A 201 -55.10 10.42 16.68
N GLN A 202 -54.74 9.85 15.52
CA GLN A 202 -55.35 8.61 15.03
C GLN A 202 -55.10 7.43 15.97
N LEU A 203 -53.89 7.29 16.52
CA LEU A 203 -53.59 6.25 17.51
C LEU A 203 -54.44 6.42 18.78
N ALA A 204 -54.63 7.65 19.25
CA ALA A 204 -55.50 7.93 20.38
C ALA A 204 -56.96 7.56 20.06
N GLU A 205 -57.49 7.96 18.91
CA GLU A 205 -58.84 7.61 18.47
C GLU A 205 -59.05 6.09 18.36
N LEU A 206 -58.12 5.39 17.70
CA LEU A 206 -58.15 3.94 17.57
C LEU A 206 -58.05 3.25 18.94
N SER A 207 -57.25 3.79 19.86
CA SER A 207 -57.15 3.26 21.22
C SER A 207 -58.46 3.36 21.98
N VAL A 208 -59.15 4.51 21.90
CA VAL A 208 -60.47 4.72 22.50
C VAL A 208 -61.51 3.78 21.90
N LYS A 209 -61.51 3.60 20.57
CA LYS A 209 -62.42 2.67 19.89
C LYS A 209 -62.16 1.21 20.28
N ARG A 210 -60.89 0.83 20.45
CA ARG A 210 -60.50 -0.50 20.92
C ARG A 210 -60.99 -0.73 22.35
N ASP A 211 -60.89 0.27 23.21
CA ASP A 211 -61.38 0.20 24.59
C ASP A 211 -62.91 0.09 24.63
N SER A 212 -63.63 0.93 23.86
CA SER A 212 -65.10 0.89 23.80
C SER A 212 -65.63 -0.44 23.28
N LEU A 213 -65.04 -0.99 22.22
CA LEU A 213 -65.42 -2.31 21.69
C LEU A 213 -65.11 -3.44 22.68
N THR A 214 -64.04 -3.30 23.47
CA THR A 214 -63.71 -4.26 24.52
C THR A 214 -64.75 -4.22 25.63
N ASP A 215 -65.21 -3.03 26.02
CA ASP A 215 -66.29 -2.85 26.99
C ASP A 215 -67.62 -3.40 26.47
N ASP A 216 -67.99 -3.11 25.21
CA ASP A 216 -69.18 -3.66 24.57
C ASP A 216 -69.14 -5.20 24.54
N LEU A 217 -68.00 -5.79 24.16
CA LEU A 217 -67.81 -7.24 24.18
C LEU A 217 -67.94 -7.82 25.59
N ASN A 218 -67.41 -7.13 26.61
CA ASN A 218 -67.54 -7.53 28.00
C ASN A 218 -68.99 -7.48 28.47
N THR A 219 -69.75 -6.44 28.11
CA THR A 219 -71.18 -6.34 28.44
C THR A 219 -72.00 -7.42 27.75
N HIS A 220 -71.76 -7.72 26.47
CA HIS A 220 -72.41 -8.83 25.80
C HIS A 220 -72.06 -10.18 26.45
N ARG A 221 -70.81 -10.37 26.86
CA ARG A 221 -70.38 -11.59 27.56
C ARG A 221 -71.01 -11.74 28.94
N THR A 222 -71.29 -10.66 29.66
CA THR A 222 -72.02 -10.71 30.95
C THR A 222 -73.50 -10.94 30.74
N GLN A 223 -74.13 -10.27 29.77
CA GLN A 223 -75.53 -10.50 29.39
C GLN A 223 -75.78 -11.95 28.96
N LEU A 224 -74.91 -12.51 28.12
CA LEU A 224 -75.02 -13.90 27.68
C LEU A 224 -74.88 -14.88 28.84
N ARG A 225 -73.96 -14.62 29.78
CA ARG A 225 -73.82 -15.43 31.01
C ARG A 225 -75.09 -15.40 31.86
N ALA A 226 -75.67 -14.22 32.08
CA ALA A 226 -76.91 -14.08 32.83
C ALA A 226 -78.08 -14.81 32.15
N LEU A 227 -78.23 -14.71 30.82
CA LEU A 227 -79.25 -15.45 30.07
C LEU A 227 -79.05 -16.97 30.15
N MET A 228 -77.80 -17.45 30.08
CA MET A 228 -77.50 -18.87 30.25
C MET A 228 -77.88 -19.36 31.66
N GLU A 229 -77.64 -18.55 32.69
CA GLU A 229 -78.00 -18.85 34.08
C GLU A 229 -79.52 -18.92 34.27
N VAL A 230 -80.27 -17.95 33.74
CA VAL A 230 -81.75 -17.97 33.76
C VAL A 230 -82.31 -19.17 32.99
N ARG A 231 -81.74 -19.51 31.83
CA ARG A 231 -82.13 -20.72 31.10
C ARG A 231 -81.85 -21.97 31.92
N HIS A 232 -80.70 -22.04 32.59
CA HIS A 232 -80.32 -23.19 33.40
C HIS A 232 -81.26 -23.38 34.60
N THR A 233 -81.61 -22.29 35.30
CA THR A 233 -82.60 -22.34 36.40
C THR A 233 -83.98 -22.74 35.91
N TYR A 234 -84.44 -22.24 34.75
CA TYR A 234 -85.71 -22.66 34.16
C TYR A 234 -85.70 -24.15 33.79
N THR A 235 -84.63 -24.66 33.17
CA THR A 235 -84.51 -26.10 32.88
C THR A 235 -84.46 -26.95 34.15
N SER A 236 -83.82 -26.46 35.21
CA SER A 236 -83.80 -27.11 36.51
C SER A 236 -85.20 -27.17 37.13
N LEU A 237 -85.92 -26.04 37.18
CA LEU A 237 -87.31 -25.96 37.67
C LEU A 237 -88.27 -26.81 36.84
N HIS A 238 -88.09 -26.84 35.52
CA HIS A 238 -88.91 -27.69 34.65
C HIS A 238 -88.62 -29.17 34.91
N SER A 239 -87.35 -29.55 35.08
CA SER A 239 -86.98 -30.92 35.44
C SER A 239 -87.53 -31.35 36.80
N THR A 240 -87.50 -30.47 37.82
CA THR A 240 -88.08 -30.77 39.15
C THR A 240 -89.60 -30.82 39.10
N SER A 241 -90.25 -29.94 38.35
CA SER A 241 -91.71 -29.99 38.13
C SER A 241 -92.13 -31.27 37.43
N LEU A 242 -91.40 -31.71 36.39
CA LEU A 242 -91.67 -32.96 35.70
C LEU A 242 -91.49 -34.15 36.66
N LEU A 243 -90.41 -34.17 37.44
CA LEU A 243 -90.20 -35.19 38.47
C LEU A 243 -91.33 -35.21 39.49
N HIS A 244 -91.80 -34.06 39.96
CA HIS A 244 -92.91 -33.97 40.91
C HIS A 244 -94.23 -34.45 40.29
N SER A 245 -94.51 -34.12 39.02
CA SER A 245 -95.67 -34.64 38.30
C SER A 245 -95.58 -36.16 38.08
N PHE A 246 -94.38 -36.69 37.77
CA PHE A 246 -94.14 -38.13 37.66
C PHE A 246 -94.34 -38.84 39.00
N ILE A 247 -93.84 -38.28 40.11
CA ILE A 247 -94.05 -38.80 41.46
C ILE A 247 -95.54 -38.77 41.82
N PHE A 248 -96.25 -37.67 41.55
CA PHE A 248 -97.67 -37.56 41.85
C PHE A 248 -98.51 -38.54 41.03
N LEU A 249 -98.19 -38.73 39.74
CA LEU A 249 -98.82 -39.76 38.90
C LEU A 249 -98.51 -41.18 39.38
N TRP A 250 -97.28 -41.44 39.85
CA TRP A 250 -96.93 -42.71 40.49
C TRP A 250 -97.75 -42.89 41.77
N GLU A 251 -97.75 -41.93 42.69
CA GLU A 251 -98.54 -42.00 43.92
C GLU A 251 -100.04 -42.15 43.65
N PHE A 252 -100.58 -41.45 42.66
CA PHE A 252 -101.99 -41.58 42.28
C PHE A 252 -102.27 -42.96 41.68
N SER A 253 -101.38 -43.50 40.84
CA SER A 253 -101.51 -44.85 40.31
C SER A 253 -101.34 -45.91 41.41
N CYS A 254 -100.45 -45.71 42.37
CA CYS A 254 -100.34 -46.54 43.58
C CYS A 254 -101.58 -46.41 44.48
N PHE A 255 -102.19 -45.22 44.58
CA PHE A 255 -103.42 -44.98 45.32
C PHE A 255 -104.61 -45.64 44.63
N GLU A 256 -104.70 -45.58 43.31
CA GLU A 256 -105.77 -46.22 42.54
C GLU A 256 -105.64 -47.75 42.57
N VAL A 257 -104.42 -48.29 42.58
CA VAL A 257 -104.15 -49.71 42.83
C VAL A 257 -104.49 -50.10 44.27
N THR A 258 -104.23 -49.26 45.28
CA THR A 258 -104.60 -49.56 46.68
C THR A 258 -106.09 -49.37 46.96
N HIS A 259 -106.78 -48.45 46.27
CA HIS A 259 -108.21 -48.20 46.40
C HIS A 259 -109.07 -49.22 45.63
N THR A 260 -108.56 -49.76 44.50
CA THR A 260 -109.15 -50.95 43.86
C THR A 260 -108.88 -52.22 44.67
N MET A 261 -107.74 -52.32 45.37
CA MET A 261 -107.49 -53.43 46.30
C MET A 261 -108.33 -53.33 47.60
N HIS A 262 -108.66 -52.14 48.09
CA HIS A 262 -109.54 -51.99 49.28
C HIS A 262 -111.03 -52.29 49.01
N TYR A 263 -111.48 -52.29 47.75
CA TYR A 263 -112.81 -52.78 47.36
C TYR A 263 -112.84 -54.25 46.88
N CYS A 264 -111.68 -54.93 46.82
CA CYS A 264 -111.60 -56.35 46.46
C CYS A 264 -111.01 -57.28 47.54
N ILE A 265 -110.55 -56.79 48.69
CA ILE A 265 -110.02 -57.65 49.77
C ILE A 265 -111.02 -57.68 50.95
N LEU A 266 -112.21 -58.23 50.68
CA LEU A 266 -113.09 -58.81 51.71
C LEU A 266 -113.62 -60.20 51.32
N TYR A 267 -113.05 -60.83 50.28
CA TYR A 267 -113.21 -62.26 50.04
C TYR A 267 -111.92 -62.89 49.50
N LEU A 268 -111.54 -63.98 50.18
CA LEU A 268 -110.56 -65.03 49.87
C LEU A 268 -109.09 -64.89 50.34
N CYS A 269 -108.81 -65.73 51.33
CA CYS A 269 -107.54 -66.24 51.82
C CYS A 269 -106.73 -67.07 50.79
N ILE A 270 -105.41 -66.81 50.72
CA ILE A 270 -104.26 -67.77 50.89
C ILE A 270 -104.01 -68.83 49.76
N PRO A 271 -102.77 -69.31 49.45
CA PRO A 271 -101.40 -68.76 49.40
C PRO A 271 -100.62 -69.12 48.07
N PHE A 272 -99.33 -68.77 47.98
CA PHE A 272 -98.16 -69.44 47.30
C PHE A 272 -97.20 -68.36 46.72
N THR A 273 -96.13 -67.99 47.41
CA THR A 273 -94.74 -68.54 47.35
C THR A 273 -94.04 -68.52 45.98
N ASN A 274 -92.87 -67.84 46.04
CA ASN A 274 -91.59 -68.18 45.44
C ASN A 274 -91.19 -67.67 44.05
N CYS A 275 -89.94 -67.17 44.07
CA CYS A 275 -88.96 -67.10 42.98
C CYS A 275 -89.18 -65.97 41.96
N CYS A 276 -88.17 -65.22 41.52
CA CYS A 276 -86.73 -65.25 41.71
C CYS A 276 -86.17 -64.02 40.97
N LEU A 277 -84.97 -63.55 41.38
CA LEU A 277 -83.85 -63.02 40.54
C LEU A 277 -84.18 -61.99 39.42
N PHE A 278 -83.43 -60.93 39.15
CA PHE A 278 -82.10 -60.43 39.50
C PHE A 278 -82.04 -58.99 38.90
N PRO A 279 -80.97 -58.23 39.17
CA PRO A 279 -80.76 -56.84 38.77
C PRO A 279 -80.07 -56.72 37.40
N PHE A 280 -80.11 -55.51 36.82
CA PHE A 280 -79.18 -55.03 35.79
C PHE A 280 -79.11 -53.50 35.97
N ASN A 281 -78.16 -52.96 36.74
CA ASN A 281 -76.82 -52.56 36.29
C ASN A 281 -76.31 -53.14 34.96
N LEU A 282 -76.00 -52.26 34.01
CA LEU A 282 -74.72 -52.21 33.27
C LEU A 282 -74.68 -50.83 32.55
N CYS A 283 -73.74 -49.95 32.95
CA CYS A 283 -72.45 -49.68 32.26
C CYS A 283 -72.64 -48.82 31.00
N GLN A 284 -71.82 -47.85 30.63
CA GLN A 284 -70.45 -47.42 30.94
C GLN A 284 -70.33 -46.04 30.22
N ASN A 285 -69.75 -44.98 30.75
CA ASN A 285 -68.31 -44.77 30.75
C ASN A 285 -67.92 -43.49 31.51
N HIS A 286 -66.95 -43.67 32.40
CA HIS A 286 -65.89 -42.72 32.69
C HIS A 286 -65.22 -42.26 31.37
N ILE A 287 -64.85 -40.98 31.26
CA ILE A 287 -63.47 -40.53 31.05
C ILE A 287 -63.36 -39.13 31.67
N LEU A 288 -62.80 -39.10 32.87
CA LEU A 288 -61.80 -38.13 33.25
C LEU A 288 -60.50 -38.56 32.57
N CYS A 289 -59.92 -37.69 31.75
CA CYS A 289 -58.48 -37.59 31.61
C CYS A 289 -58.14 -36.12 31.43
N SER A 290 -57.70 -35.53 32.53
CA SER A 290 -56.78 -34.41 32.53
C SER A 290 -55.45 -34.86 31.97
N LEU A 291 -54.97 -34.13 30.96
CA LEU A 291 -53.58 -33.68 30.81
C LEU A 291 -53.60 -32.45 29.91
#